data_AF-A0A6I9NFY4-F1
#
_entry.id   AF-A0A6I9NFY4-F1
#
_cell.length_a   1.000
_cell.length_b   1.000
_cell.length_c   1.000
_cell.angle_alpha   90.00
_cell.angle_beta   90.00
_cell.angle_gamma   90.00
#
_symmetry.space_group_name_H-M   'P 1'
#
loop_
_entity.id
_entity.type
_entity.pdbx_description
1 polymer ?
#
loop_
_entity_poly.entity_id
_entity_poly.type
_entity_poly.pdbx_seq_one_letter_code
_entity_poly.pdbx_strand_id
1 'polypeptide(L)'
;CTVFVPKVPATDRNALNSLWGKLASEILMQNWEAAMEDLTRLRETIDNNTVTSPLQALQQRTWLIHWSLFVFFNHPKGRDNIIELFLYQPQYLNAIQTMCPHILRYLTTAIITNKDVRKRRQVLKDLVKVIQQESYTYKDPITEFVECLYVNFDFDSAQKKLRECESVLVNDFFLVACLEDFIENARLFIFETFCRIHQCISI
;
A
#
# COMPACT_ATOMS: atom_id res chain seq x y z
N CYS A 1 13.76 28.65 -0.29
CA CYS A 1 15.22 28.75 -0.15
C CYS A 1 15.81 27.35 -0.06
N THR A 2 16.92 27.12 -0.79
CA THR A 2 17.81 25.94 -0.78
C THR A 2 17.21 24.58 -1.16
N VAL A 3 17.21 24.30 -2.47
CA VAL A 3 17.21 22.95 -3.02
C VAL A 3 18.47 22.23 -2.51
N PHE A 4 18.33 21.28 -1.60
CA PHE A 4 19.42 20.39 -1.19
C PHE A 4 19.74 19.43 -2.35
N VAL A 5 20.61 19.85 -3.27
CA VAL A 5 21.24 18.93 -4.23
C VAL A 5 22.48 18.36 -3.53
N PRO A 6 22.53 17.06 -3.22
CA PRO A 6 23.73 16.47 -2.64
C PRO A 6 24.87 16.62 -3.64
N LYS A 7 25.88 17.44 -3.31
CA LYS A 7 27.14 17.59 -4.06
C LYS A 7 28.11 16.43 -3.76
N VAL A 8 27.58 15.25 -3.48
CA VAL A 8 28.33 14.06 -3.09
C VAL A 8 28.45 13.16 -4.32
N PRO A 9 29.65 12.68 -4.69
CA PRO A 9 29.81 11.70 -5.76
C PRO A 9 28.90 10.50 -5.51
N ALA A 10 28.26 9.95 -6.55
CA ALA A 10 27.37 8.79 -6.46
C ALA A 10 28.05 7.51 -5.90
N THR A 11 29.37 7.55 -5.74
CA THR A 11 30.25 6.48 -5.22
C THR A 11 30.51 6.54 -3.71
N ASP A 12 30.04 7.57 -3.01
CA ASP A 12 30.40 7.78 -1.62
C ASP A 12 29.50 6.96 -0.67
N ARG A 13 30.10 6.35 0.36
CA ARG A 13 29.39 5.53 1.39
C ARG A 13 28.25 6.29 2.09
N ASN A 14 28.29 7.61 2.04
CA ASN A 14 27.29 8.50 2.65
C ASN A 14 26.19 8.95 1.68
N ALA A 15 26.28 8.64 0.39
CA ALA A 15 25.28 9.06 -0.60
C ALA A 15 23.89 8.51 -0.24
N LEU A 16 23.80 7.22 0.09
CA LEU A 16 22.54 6.59 0.51
C LEU A 16 21.98 7.24 1.79
N ASN A 17 22.81 7.46 2.80
CA ASN A 17 22.38 8.10 4.05
C ASN A 17 21.92 9.54 3.83
N SER A 18 22.57 10.27 2.91
CA SER A 18 22.18 11.63 2.55
C SER A 18 20.83 11.68 1.84
N LEU A 19 20.52 10.68 0.99
CA LEU A 19 19.22 10.57 0.33
C LEU A 19 18.11 10.28 1.35
N TRP A 20 18.36 9.39 2.32
CA TRP A 20 17.42 9.15 3.43
C TRP A 20 17.17 10.40 4.26
N GLY A 21 18.22 11.15 4.60
CA GLY A 21 18.09 12.41 5.33
C GLY A 21 17.35 13.49 4.54
N LYS A 22 17.57 13.55 3.22
CA LYS A 22 16.85 14.46 2.32
C LYS A 22 15.36 14.11 2.27
N LEU A 23 15.02 12.85 2.03
CA LEU A 23 13.63 12.38 2.03
C LEU A 23 12.93 12.70 3.36
N ALA A 24 13.62 12.47 4.49
CA ALA A 24 13.08 12.81 5.80
C ALA A 24 12.82 14.31 5.98
N SER A 25 13.71 15.14 5.45
CA SER A 25 13.54 16.60 5.49
C SER A 25 12.33 17.03 4.65
N GLU A 26 12.16 16.49 3.44
CA GLU A 26 11.03 16.82 2.57
C GLU A 26 9.68 16.36 3.15
N ILE A 27 9.63 15.17 3.79
CA ILE A 27 8.44 14.68 4.49
C ILE A 27 8.08 15.59 5.66
N LEU A 28 9.06 16.02 6.47
CA LEU A 28 8.83 16.94 7.59
C LEU A 28 8.39 18.33 7.13
N MET A 29 8.86 18.78 5.96
CA MET A 29 8.45 20.03 5.32
C MET A 29 7.12 19.92 4.55
N GLN A 30 6.50 18.72 4.52
CA GLN A 30 5.26 18.41 3.80
C GLN A 30 5.32 18.71 2.30
N ASN A 31 6.51 18.60 1.69
CA ASN A 31 6.71 18.84 0.28
C ASN A 31 6.61 17.52 -0.52
N TRP A 32 5.39 17.11 -0.82
CA TRP A 32 5.10 15.78 -1.37
C TRP A 32 5.58 15.57 -2.80
N GLU A 33 5.64 16.63 -3.63
CA GLU A 33 6.14 16.52 -5.01
C GLU A 33 7.64 16.23 -5.04
N ALA A 34 8.44 16.99 -4.28
CA ALA A 34 9.88 16.75 -4.16
C ALA A 34 10.18 15.42 -3.46
N ALA A 35 9.42 15.08 -2.42
CA ALA A 35 9.56 13.79 -1.73
C ALA A 35 9.32 12.60 -2.66
N MET A 36 8.43 12.72 -3.66
CA MET A 36 8.17 11.69 -4.65
C MET A 36 9.37 11.47 -5.59
N GLU A 37 10.01 12.54 -6.03
CA GLU A 37 11.22 12.48 -6.86
C GLU A 37 12.39 11.86 -6.07
N ASP A 38 12.58 12.30 -4.82
CA ASP A 38 13.60 11.76 -3.93
C ASP A 38 13.38 10.29 -3.59
N LEU A 39 12.12 9.87 -3.43
CA LEU A 39 11.76 8.47 -3.22
C LEU A 39 12.11 7.60 -4.43
N THR A 40 11.84 8.10 -5.64
CA THR A 40 12.18 7.40 -6.89
C THR A 40 13.69 7.23 -7.02
N ARG A 41 14.45 8.30 -6.73
CA ARG A 41 15.91 8.26 -6.75
C ARG A 41 16.51 7.32 -5.71
N LEU A 42 15.95 7.33 -4.49
CA LEU A 42 16.36 6.44 -3.41
C LEU A 42 16.10 4.97 -3.78
N ARG A 43 14.93 4.69 -4.36
CA ARG A 43 14.58 3.37 -4.89
C ARG A 43 15.61 2.89 -5.92
N GLU A 44 15.89 3.68 -6.95
CA GLU A 44 16.87 3.33 -7.98
C GLU A 44 18.26 3.06 -7.38
N THR A 45 18.65 3.85 -6.38
CA THR A 45 19.93 3.67 -5.70
C THR A 45 19.98 2.36 -4.93
N ILE A 46 18.89 1.99 -4.23
CA ILE A 46 18.80 0.72 -3.49
C ILE A 46 18.80 -0.48 -4.46
N ASP A 47 18.05 -0.39 -5.56
CA ASP A 47 17.91 -1.50 -6.51
C ASP A 47 19.17 -1.71 -7.38
N ASN A 48 19.94 -0.64 -7.66
CA ASN A 48 21.20 -0.73 -8.39
C ASN A 48 22.42 -1.06 -7.50
N ASN A 49 22.27 -1.07 -6.18
CA ASN A 49 23.38 -1.31 -5.26
C ASN A 49 23.70 -2.81 -5.14
N THR A 50 24.59 -3.28 -6.01
CA THR A 50 25.03 -4.68 -6.08
C THR A 50 26.02 -5.10 -4.97
N VAL A 51 26.53 -4.13 -4.20
CA VAL A 51 27.59 -4.35 -3.20
C VAL A 51 27.00 -4.70 -1.82
N THR A 52 25.69 -4.51 -1.63
CA THR A 52 25.03 -4.68 -0.33
C THR A 52 24.62 -6.13 -0.10
N SER A 53 24.77 -6.63 1.14
CA SER A 53 24.32 -7.99 1.48
C SER A 53 22.80 -8.14 1.26
N PRO A 54 22.30 -9.33 0.85
CA PRO A 54 20.88 -9.53 0.58
C PRO A 54 19.97 -9.18 1.77
N LEU A 55 20.43 -9.45 2.99
CA LEU A 55 19.71 -9.11 4.22
C LEU A 55 19.60 -7.60 4.42
N GLN A 56 20.68 -6.85 4.20
CA GLN A 56 20.65 -5.39 4.31
C GLN A 56 19.82 -4.77 3.19
N ALA A 57 19.89 -5.30 1.97
CA ALA A 57 19.05 -4.85 0.87
C ALA A 57 17.56 -5.06 1.18
N LEU A 58 17.19 -6.20 1.77
CA LEU A 58 15.83 -6.47 2.23
C LEU A 58 15.39 -5.45 3.28
N GLN A 59 16.23 -5.17 4.28
CA GLN A 59 15.94 -4.18 5.31
C GLN A 59 15.74 -2.77 4.73
N GLN A 60 16.59 -2.34 3.79
CA GLN A 60 16.46 -1.04 3.12
C GLN A 60 15.16 -0.95 2.31
N ARG A 61 14.75 -2.02 1.62
CA ARG A 61 13.47 -2.09 0.92
C ARG A 61 12.28 -2.04 1.88
N THR A 62 12.35 -2.76 3.00
CA THR A 62 11.32 -2.69 4.05
C THR A 62 11.18 -1.27 4.56
N TRP A 63 12.28 -0.57 4.83
CA TRP A 63 12.22 0.84 5.23
C TRP A 63 11.61 1.70 4.13
N LEU A 64 12.02 1.51 2.87
CA LEU A 64 11.48 2.28 1.75
C LEU A 64 9.97 2.12 1.64
N ILE A 65 9.45 0.90 1.78
CA ILE A 65 8.01 0.62 1.80
C ILE A 65 7.31 1.50 2.85
N HIS A 66 7.79 1.51 4.10
CA HIS A 66 7.16 2.27 5.17
C HIS A 66 7.22 3.78 4.93
N TRP A 67 8.37 4.30 4.51
CA TRP A 67 8.55 5.72 4.23
C TRP A 67 7.73 6.16 3.01
N SER A 68 7.57 5.27 2.02
CA SER A 68 6.76 5.53 0.84
C SER A 68 5.28 5.71 1.14
N LEU A 69 4.76 5.06 2.19
CA LEU A 69 3.37 5.26 2.61
C LEU A 69 3.07 6.71 2.95
N PHE A 70 3.99 7.39 3.65
CA PHE A 70 3.84 8.81 3.98
C PHE A 70 3.71 9.67 2.73
N VAL A 71 4.51 9.40 1.69
CA VAL A 71 4.49 10.18 0.44
C VAL A 71 3.25 9.84 -0.39
N PHE A 72 2.95 8.55 -0.54
CA PHE A 72 1.89 8.10 -1.43
C PHE A 72 0.47 8.40 -0.94
N PHE A 73 0.21 8.35 0.38
CA PHE A 73 -1.12 8.69 0.90
C PHE A 73 -1.44 10.19 0.80
N ASN A 74 -0.41 11.05 0.83
CA ASN A 74 -0.58 12.49 0.69
C ASN A 74 -0.58 12.97 -0.77
N HIS A 75 -0.09 12.16 -1.72
CA HIS A 75 -0.04 12.53 -3.12
C HIS A 75 -1.24 11.98 -3.92
N PRO A 76 -1.93 12.79 -4.75
CA PRO A 76 -3.14 12.36 -5.47
C PRO A 76 -2.90 11.20 -6.46
N LYS A 77 -1.68 11.07 -7.00
CA LYS A 77 -1.26 9.93 -7.85
C LYS A 77 -0.56 8.80 -7.08
N GLY A 78 -0.39 8.92 -5.77
CA GLY A 78 0.36 7.95 -4.98
C GLY A 78 -0.30 6.58 -4.93
N ARG A 79 -1.64 6.50 -5.01
CA ARG A 79 -2.40 5.24 -4.98
C ARG A 79 -2.01 4.29 -6.13
N ASP A 80 -1.85 4.80 -7.34
CA ASP A 80 -1.43 3.98 -8.48
C ASP A 80 0.02 3.50 -8.31
N ASN A 81 0.89 4.36 -7.78
CA ASN A 81 2.30 4.02 -7.51
C ASN A 81 2.45 3.00 -6.38
N ILE A 82 1.57 3.00 -5.37
CA ILE A 82 1.52 1.95 -4.34
C ILE A 82 1.27 0.60 -5.00
N ILE A 83 0.25 0.53 -5.86
CA ILE A 83 -0.12 -0.72 -6.55
C ILE A 83 1.04 -1.19 -7.42
N GLU A 84 1.63 -0.28 -8.18
CA GLU A 84 2.75 -0.62 -9.06
C GLU A 84 3.99 -1.07 -8.30
N LEU A 85 4.36 -0.36 -7.25
CA LEU A 85 5.55 -0.65 -6.47
C LEU A 85 5.40 -1.90 -5.61
N PHE A 86 4.26 -2.08 -4.93
CA PHE A 86 4.11 -3.16 -3.95
C PHE A 86 3.63 -4.47 -4.57
N LEU A 87 2.78 -4.41 -5.60
CA LEU A 87 2.18 -5.61 -6.19
C LEU A 87 2.92 -6.11 -7.43
N TYR A 88 3.32 -5.22 -8.35
CA TYR A 88 3.99 -5.64 -9.59
C TYR A 88 5.49 -5.88 -9.42
N GLN A 89 6.11 -5.40 -8.34
CA GLN A 89 7.54 -5.63 -8.11
C GLN A 89 7.74 -6.77 -7.12
N PRO A 90 8.26 -7.93 -7.58
CA PRO A 90 8.37 -9.12 -6.74
C PRO A 90 9.34 -8.91 -5.57
N GLN A 91 10.34 -8.04 -5.74
CA GLN A 91 11.34 -7.76 -4.71
C GLN A 91 10.74 -7.05 -3.49
N TYR A 92 9.74 -6.18 -3.71
CA TYR A 92 9.03 -5.47 -2.66
C TYR A 92 7.92 -6.35 -2.06
N LEU A 93 7.22 -7.10 -2.90
CA LEU A 93 6.23 -8.08 -2.43
C LEU A 93 6.87 -9.10 -1.49
N ASN A 94 8.02 -9.67 -1.85
CA ASN A 94 8.76 -10.59 -0.99
C ASN A 94 9.16 -9.94 0.35
N ALA A 95 9.51 -8.66 0.35
CA ALA A 95 9.83 -7.92 1.57
C ALA A 95 8.59 -7.73 2.47
N ILE A 96 7.42 -7.52 1.87
CA ILE A 96 6.14 -7.45 2.60
C ILE A 96 5.83 -8.80 3.25
N GLN A 97 5.89 -9.89 2.48
CA GLN A 97 5.60 -11.24 2.95
C GLN A 97 6.57 -11.72 4.03
N THR A 98 7.84 -11.31 3.97
CA THR A 98 8.87 -11.82 4.91
C THR A 98 8.97 -10.98 6.19
N MET A 99 8.86 -9.64 6.09
CA MET A 99 9.23 -8.74 7.19
C MET A 99 8.08 -7.85 7.70
N CYS A 100 7.09 -7.54 6.87
CA CYS A 100 6.10 -6.50 7.19
C CYS A 100 4.70 -6.78 6.60
N PRO A 101 3.99 -7.81 7.10
CA PRO A 101 2.69 -8.20 6.57
C PRO A 101 1.58 -7.18 6.85
N HIS A 102 1.74 -6.31 7.86
CA HIS A 102 0.80 -5.23 8.18
C HIS A 102 0.65 -4.19 7.05
N ILE A 103 1.60 -4.15 6.11
CA ILE A 103 1.51 -3.27 4.93
C ILE A 103 0.34 -3.66 4.01
N LEU A 104 -0.11 -4.92 4.05
CA LEU A 104 -1.24 -5.40 3.26
C LEU A 104 -2.55 -4.65 3.56
N ARG A 105 -2.71 -4.13 4.78
CA ARG A 105 -3.82 -3.26 5.15
C ARG A 105 -3.87 -2.00 4.29
N TYR A 106 -2.72 -1.32 4.14
CA TYR A 106 -2.61 -0.10 3.34
C TYR A 106 -2.72 -0.39 1.84
N LEU A 107 -2.19 -1.54 1.39
CA LEU A 107 -2.34 -1.97 0.00
C LEU A 107 -3.82 -2.23 -0.35
N THR A 108 -4.53 -2.94 0.53
CA THR A 108 -5.96 -3.25 0.36
C THR A 108 -6.81 -1.98 0.28
N THR A 109 -6.58 -1.03 1.18
CA THR A 109 -7.31 0.25 1.19
C THR A 109 -6.98 1.10 -0.04
N ALA A 110 -5.71 1.18 -0.46
CA ALA A 110 -5.31 1.89 -1.67
C ALA A 110 -5.96 1.32 -2.94
N ILE A 111 -6.11 0.00 -3.03
CA ILE A 111 -6.76 -0.67 -4.16
C ILE A 111 -8.27 -0.42 -4.17
N ILE A 112 -8.94 -0.56 -3.03
CA ILE A 112 -10.40 -0.37 -2.92
C ILE A 112 -10.81 1.06 -3.27
N THR A 113 -10.03 2.04 -2.79
CA THR A 113 -10.25 3.48 -3.01
C THR A 113 -9.71 3.99 -4.35
N ASN A 114 -9.17 3.12 -5.21
CA ASN A 114 -8.72 3.54 -6.53
C ASN A 114 -9.94 3.89 -7.42
N LYS A 115 -9.83 5.02 -8.13
CA LYS A 115 -10.88 5.57 -9.00
C LYS A 115 -11.04 4.77 -10.30
N ASP A 116 -9.99 4.07 -10.76
CA ASP A 116 -10.08 3.26 -11.99
C ASP A 116 -10.68 1.87 -11.71
N VAL A 117 -11.99 1.76 -11.94
CA VAL A 117 -12.76 0.53 -11.73
C VAL A 117 -12.22 -0.68 -12.49
N ARG A 118 -11.65 -0.50 -13.69
CA ARG A 118 -11.17 -1.61 -14.53
C ARG A 118 -9.87 -2.18 -13.98
N LYS A 119 -8.90 -1.30 -13.71
CA LYS A 119 -7.62 -1.70 -13.09
C LYS A 119 -7.85 -2.34 -11.74
N ARG A 120 -8.72 -1.73 -10.93
CA ARG A 120 -9.09 -2.21 -9.60
C ARG A 120 -9.54 -3.68 -9.62
N ARG A 121 -10.39 -4.09 -10.57
CA ARG A 121 -10.88 -5.48 -10.64
C ARG A 121 -9.79 -6.50 -10.99
N GLN A 122 -8.81 -6.13 -11.81
CA GLN A 122 -7.69 -7.00 -12.15
C GLN A 122 -6.74 -7.14 -10.95
N VAL A 123 -6.31 -5.99 -10.42
CA VAL A 123 -5.39 -5.88 -9.29
C VAL A 123 -5.95 -6.58 -8.05
N LEU A 124 -7.25 -6.45 -7.79
CA LEU A 124 -7.89 -7.03 -6.62
C LEU A 124 -7.88 -8.57 -6.65
N LYS A 125 -7.93 -9.22 -7.82
CA LYS A 125 -7.78 -10.68 -7.90
C LYS A 125 -6.39 -11.13 -7.48
N ASP A 126 -5.35 -10.38 -7.84
CA ASP A 126 -3.99 -10.72 -7.47
C ASP A 126 -3.72 -10.39 -5.99
N LEU A 127 -4.30 -9.30 -5.48
CA LEU A 127 -4.31 -8.99 -4.05
C LEU A 127 -4.92 -10.13 -3.23
N VAL A 128 -6.08 -10.67 -3.63
CA VAL A 128 -6.74 -11.78 -2.91
C VAL A 128 -5.81 -12.98 -2.77
N LYS A 129 -5.04 -13.31 -3.81
CA LYS A 129 -4.06 -14.41 -3.73
C LYS A 129 -2.96 -14.13 -2.71
N VAL A 130 -2.45 -12.91 -2.66
CA VAL A 130 -1.43 -12.51 -1.67
C VAL A 130 -1.99 -12.54 -0.25
N ILE A 131 -3.20 -12.02 -0.04
CA ILE A 131 -3.88 -12.05 1.27
C ILE A 131 -4.11 -13.50 1.72
N GLN A 132 -4.57 -14.38 0.83
CA GLN A 132 -4.75 -15.80 1.15
C GLN A 132 -3.43 -16.48 1.53
N GLN A 133 -2.33 -16.11 0.88
CA GLN A 133 -1.01 -16.63 1.24
C GLN A 133 -0.60 -16.16 2.63
N GLU A 134 -0.84 -14.89 2.99
CA GLU A 134 -0.40 -14.31 4.26
C GLU A 134 -1.42 -14.43 5.42
N SER A 135 -2.58 -15.04 5.18
CA SER A 135 -3.68 -15.13 6.16
C SER A 135 -3.33 -15.92 7.43
N TYR A 136 -2.29 -16.76 7.38
CA TYR A 136 -1.78 -17.48 8.55
C TYR A 136 -0.93 -16.59 9.47
N THR A 137 -0.30 -15.55 8.93
CA THR A 137 0.64 -14.67 9.66
C THR A 137 -0.05 -13.43 10.21
N TYR A 138 -0.92 -12.82 9.40
CA TYR A 138 -1.52 -11.52 9.72
C TYR A 138 -3.02 -11.51 9.46
N LYS A 139 -3.77 -11.04 10.46
CA LYS A 139 -5.23 -10.90 10.40
C LYS A 139 -5.62 -9.50 10.80
N ASP A 140 -6.32 -8.82 9.91
CA ASP A 140 -6.88 -7.49 10.12
C ASP A 140 -8.31 -7.46 9.55
N PRO A 141 -9.25 -6.71 10.16
CA PRO A 141 -10.61 -6.64 9.67
C PRO A 141 -10.70 -6.25 8.19
N ILE A 142 -9.77 -5.43 7.68
CA ILE A 142 -9.74 -4.99 6.28
C ILE A 142 -9.32 -6.13 5.35
N THR A 143 -8.32 -6.93 5.73
CA THR A 143 -7.90 -8.08 4.92
C THR A 143 -8.92 -9.21 4.99
N GLU A 144 -9.49 -9.44 6.17
CA GLU A 144 -10.58 -10.41 6.39
C GLU A 144 -11.84 -10.03 5.62
N PHE A 145 -12.17 -8.74 5.51
CA PHE A 145 -13.30 -8.29 4.70
C PHE A 145 -13.17 -8.74 3.23
N VAL A 146 -11.98 -8.56 2.64
CA VAL A 146 -11.70 -8.99 1.26
C VAL A 146 -11.74 -10.51 1.13
N GLU A 147 -11.24 -11.24 2.12
CA GLU A 147 -11.29 -12.69 2.18
C GLU A 147 -12.74 -13.21 2.25
N CYS A 148 -13.57 -12.65 3.14
CA CYS A 148 -14.99 -12.98 3.24
C CYS A 148 -15.72 -12.74 1.92
N LEU A 149 -15.43 -11.63 1.23
CA LEU A 149 -16.15 -11.25 0.01
C LEU A 149 -15.75 -12.08 -1.22
N TYR A 150 -14.45 -12.38 -1.40
CA TYR A 150 -13.93 -13.01 -2.63
C TYR A 150 -13.55 -14.49 -2.49
N VAL A 151 -13.42 -14.99 -1.26
CA VAL A 151 -13.05 -16.39 -0.99
C VAL A 151 -14.23 -17.15 -0.45
N ASN A 152 -14.81 -16.67 0.66
CA ASN A 152 -15.88 -17.37 1.37
C ASN A 152 -17.28 -17.04 0.83
N PHE A 153 -17.43 -15.92 0.11
CA PHE A 153 -18.71 -15.38 -0.36
C PHE A 153 -19.75 -15.24 0.78
N ASP A 154 -19.29 -14.96 2.00
CA ASP A 154 -20.13 -14.76 3.17
C ASP A 154 -20.40 -13.26 3.36
N PHE A 155 -21.57 -12.83 2.87
CA PHE A 155 -21.98 -11.43 2.90
C PHE A 155 -22.38 -10.93 4.30
N ASP A 156 -22.90 -11.82 5.15
CA ASP A 156 -23.29 -11.47 6.52
C ASP A 156 -22.04 -11.17 7.36
N SER A 157 -21.02 -12.02 7.23
CA SER A 157 -19.72 -11.79 7.86
C SER A 157 -19.01 -10.58 7.25
N ALA A 158 -19.05 -10.41 5.93
CA ALA A 158 -18.46 -9.24 5.27
C ALA A 158 -19.09 -7.92 5.78
N GLN A 159 -20.41 -7.88 6.00
CA GLN A 159 -21.08 -6.69 6.52
C GLN A 159 -20.70 -6.39 7.98
N LYS A 160 -20.53 -7.42 8.82
CA LYS A 160 -20.02 -7.25 10.19
C LYS A 160 -18.59 -6.71 10.17
N LYS A 161 -17.73 -7.30 9.34
CA LYS A 161 -16.33 -6.89 9.16
C LYS A 161 -16.21 -5.46 8.63
N LEU A 162 -17.13 -5.01 7.77
CA LEU A 162 -17.16 -3.63 7.30
C LEU A 162 -17.35 -2.62 8.44
N ARG A 163 -18.19 -2.94 9.44
CA ARG A 163 -18.36 -2.09 10.63
C ARG A 163 -17.11 -2.07 11.51
N GLU A 164 -16.44 -3.21 11.65
CA GLU A 164 -15.14 -3.29 12.31
C GLU A 164 -14.08 -2.46 11.58
N CYS A 165 -14.03 -2.53 10.24
CA CYS A 165 -13.15 -1.72 9.41
C CYS A 165 -13.34 -0.22 9.66
N GLU A 166 -14.59 0.26 9.75
CA GLU A 166 -14.88 1.66 10.03
C GLU A 166 -14.24 2.12 11.35
N SER A 167 -14.41 1.35 12.43
CA SER A 167 -13.79 1.66 13.72
C SER A 167 -12.26 1.66 13.67
N VAL A 168 -11.68 0.77 12.86
CA VAL A 168 -10.22 0.61 12.74
C VAL A 168 -9.61 1.69 11.85
N LEU A 169 -10.33 2.14 10.82
CA LEU A 169 -9.89 3.18 9.88
C LEU A 169 -9.95 4.58 10.50
N VAL A 170 -10.94 4.86 11.36
CA VAL A 170 -11.05 6.15 12.08
C VAL A 170 -9.86 6.39 13.01
N ASN A 171 -9.29 5.32 13.57
CA ASN A 171 -8.16 5.39 14.49
C ASN A 171 -6.79 5.42 13.80
N ASP A 172 -6.73 5.37 12.47
CA ASP A 172 -5.48 5.24 11.71
C ASP A 172 -5.04 6.56 11.09
N PHE A 173 -3.81 6.98 11.39
CA PHE A 173 -3.23 8.26 10.97
C PHE A 173 -3.31 8.51 9.45
N PHE A 174 -3.08 7.49 8.61
CA PHE A 174 -3.05 7.67 7.15
C PHE A 174 -4.40 7.47 6.48
N LEU A 175 -5.25 6.63 7.06
CA LEU A 175 -6.44 6.13 6.39
C LEU A 175 -7.69 6.95 6.67
N VAL A 176 -7.66 7.89 7.63
CA VAL A 176 -8.79 8.79 7.93
C VAL A 176 -9.28 9.51 6.66
N ALA A 177 -8.38 10.01 5.83
CA ALA A 177 -8.74 10.71 4.59
C ALA A 177 -9.40 9.81 3.52
N CYS A 178 -9.23 8.50 3.64
CA CYS A 178 -9.75 7.49 2.71
C CYS A 178 -10.99 6.77 3.27
N LEU A 179 -11.46 7.11 4.47
CA LEU A 179 -12.53 6.39 5.17
C LEU A 179 -13.83 6.37 4.37
N GLU A 180 -14.34 7.54 3.98
CA GLU A 180 -15.62 7.67 3.27
C GLU A 180 -15.57 6.96 1.90
N ASP A 181 -14.53 7.26 1.12
CA ASP A 181 -14.23 6.59 -0.16
C ASP A 181 -14.21 5.06 0.00
N PHE A 182 -13.57 4.56 1.07
CA PHE A 182 -13.44 3.14 1.31
C PHE A 182 -14.79 2.49 1.61
N ILE A 183 -15.59 3.09 2.50
CA ILE A 183 -16.88 2.54 2.90
C ILE A 183 -17.86 2.52 1.72
N GLU A 184 -17.90 3.59 0.92
CA GLU A 184 -18.76 3.64 -0.26
C GLU A 184 -18.35 2.58 -1.29
N ASN A 185 -17.06 2.50 -1.63
CA ASN A 185 -16.55 1.51 -2.57
C ASN A 185 -16.75 0.07 -2.07
N ALA A 186 -16.55 -0.19 -0.77
CA ALA A 186 -16.77 -1.49 -0.16
C ALA A 186 -18.25 -1.92 -0.25
N ARG A 187 -19.19 -1.00 0.01
CA ARG A 187 -20.63 -1.27 -0.18
C ARG A 187 -20.94 -1.61 -1.62
N LEU A 188 -20.43 -0.83 -2.58
CA LEU A 188 -20.60 -1.10 -4.00
C LEU A 188 -20.08 -2.49 -4.37
N PHE A 189 -18.95 -2.92 -3.82
CA PHE A 189 -18.40 -4.26 -4.08
C PHE A 189 -19.25 -5.40 -3.49
N ILE A 190 -19.77 -5.23 -2.28
CA ILE A 190 -20.70 -6.18 -1.67
C ILE A 190 -21.93 -6.33 -2.58
N PHE A 191 -22.56 -5.22 -2.96
CA PHE A 191 -23.73 -5.23 -3.84
C PHE A 191 -23.41 -5.79 -5.23
N GLU A 192 -22.32 -5.39 -5.87
CA GLU A 192 -21.93 -5.89 -7.19
C GLU A 192 -21.72 -7.42 -7.16
N THR A 193 -21.07 -7.92 -6.11
CA THR A 193 -20.81 -9.36 -5.94
C THR A 193 -22.10 -10.10 -5.63
N PHE A 194 -22.97 -9.53 -4.80
CA PHE A 194 -24.28 -10.09 -4.47
C PHE A 194 -25.19 -10.21 -5.71
N CYS A 195 -25.33 -9.13 -6.47
CA CYS A 195 -26.14 -9.07 -7.71
C CYS A 195 -25.60 -9.98 -8.82
N ARG A 196 -24.28 -10.25 -8.84
CA ARG A 196 -23.68 -11.18 -9.81
C ARG A 196 -24.06 -12.63 -9.52
N ILE A 197 -24.32 -12.97 -8.27
CA ILE A 197 -24.60 -14.34 -7.82
C ILE A 197 -26.11 -14.59 -7.71
N HIS A 198 -26.89 -13.60 -7.28
CA HIS A 198 -28.33 -13.73 -7.08
C HIS A 198 -29.13 -13.09 -8.23
N GLN A 199 -29.95 -13.88 -8.92
CA GLN A 199 -30.87 -13.39 -9.96
C GLN A 199 -32.12 -12.68 -9.40
N CYS A 200 -32.46 -12.91 -8.13
CA CYS A 200 -33.57 -12.25 -7.45
C CYS A 200 -33.06 -11.64 -6.15
N ILE A 201 -33.23 -10.32 -6.00
CA ILE A 201 -32.87 -9.58 -4.80
C ILE A 201 -34.18 -9.34 -4.04
N SER A 202 -34.35 -9.94 -2.86
CA SER A 202 -35.40 -9.49 -1.94
C SER A 202 -34.90 -8.22 -1.26
N ILE A 203 -35.59 -7.11 -1.53
CA ILE A 203 -35.39 -5.79 -0.90
C ILE A 203 -35.83 -5.85 0.57
#